data_AF-A0A0R2FHG1-F1
#
_entry.id   AF-A0A0R2FHG1-F1
#
_cell.length_a   1.000
_cell.length_b   1.000
_cell.length_c   1.000
_cell.angle_alpha   90.00
_cell.angle_beta   90.00
_cell.angle_gamma   90.00
#
_symmetry.space_group_name_H-M   'P 1'
#
loop_
_entity.id
_entity.type
_entity.pdbx_description
1 polymer ?
#
loop_
_entity_poly.entity_id
_entity_poly.type
_entity_poly.pdbx_seq_one_letter_code
_entity_poly.pdbx_strand_id
1 'polypeptide(L)'
;MKTEIYVVSHKNVKMPNENVYIPVQVGENTENFKGFERDNTGVNISAKNPNYCELTVQYWAWKNRVADVKGLVHYRRYFSNGKAAFFKTPAEKFNEILTSDKITSLLEENDAILPHKRNYYIETSWSHYEHAHHIEGLEVAKEVIGERYPEYIPSFEEVVNRRAVHMFNMMIAKSEVFDSYTKWLFDILPDVEKRVDISEYSDYEKRIFGFISEILLDVWFEKNQIKYAELPVLFIGKQNWVRKIGLFFLRKMGLSKKAV
;
A
#
# COMPACT_ATOMS: atom_id res chain seq x y z
N MET A 1 -17.27 17.37 -5.83
CA MET A 1 -16.72 16.12 -5.28
C MET A 1 -15.51 16.48 -4.42
N LYS A 2 -15.52 16.15 -3.14
CA LYS A 2 -14.41 16.37 -2.21
C LYS A 2 -13.44 15.19 -2.32
N THR A 3 -12.22 15.46 -2.77
CA THR A 3 -11.14 14.46 -2.93
C THR A 3 -10.04 14.70 -1.92
N GLU A 4 -9.68 13.67 -1.15
CA GLU A 4 -8.55 13.70 -0.21
C GLU A 4 -7.62 12.50 -0.46
N ILE A 5 -6.35 12.77 -0.76
CA ILE A 5 -5.30 11.77 -0.95
C ILE A 5 -4.27 11.94 0.15
N TYR A 6 -4.21 10.97 1.06
CA TYR A 6 -3.34 11.00 2.22
C TYR A 6 -1.92 10.57 1.82
N VAL A 7 -0.98 11.51 1.92
CA VAL A 7 0.44 11.27 1.66
C VAL A 7 1.12 10.82 2.94
N VAL A 8 1.34 9.52 3.06
CA VAL A 8 1.95 8.89 4.24
C VAL A 8 3.43 9.24 4.33
N SER A 9 3.84 9.89 5.41
CA SER A 9 5.22 10.31 5.61
C SER A 9 5.73 10.14 7.03
N HIS A 10 6.96 9.65 7.16
CA HIS A 10 7.74 9.70 8.41
C HIS A 10 8.86 10.77 8.33
N LYS A 11 8.84 11.61 7.30
CA LYS A 11 9.83 12.68 7.06
C LYS A 11 9.15 13.98 6.67
N ASN A 12 9.71 15.10 7.10
CA ASN A 12 9.33 16.40 6.57
C ASN A 12 9.87 16.54 5.15
N VAL A 13 8.99 16.44 4.15
CA VAL A 13 9.35 16.48 2.72
C VAL A 13 8.45 17.43 1.94
N LYS A 14 8.92 17.84 0.76
CA LYS A 14 8.11 18.61 -0.19
C LYS A 14 6.87 17.81 -0.61
N MET A 15 5.72 18.46 -0.53
CA MET A 15 4.43 17.92 -0.98
C MET A 15 4.10 18.32 -2.41
N PRO A 16 3.21 17.57 -3.10
CA PRO A 16 2.63 18.00 -4.36
C PRO A 16 1.95 19.36 -4.22
N ASN A 17 1.89 20.13 -5.32
CA ASN A 17 1.28 21.46 -5.30
C ASN A 17 -0.25 21.41 -5.24
N GLU A 18 -0.87 20.29 -5.60
CA GLU A 18 -2.32 20.17 -5.58
C GLU A 18 -2.87 19.94 -4.18
N ASN A 19 -3.91 20.71 -3.85
CA ASN A 19 -4.53 20.72 -2.53
C ASN A 19 -5.25 19.39 -2.17
N VAL A 20 -5.49 18.51 -3.14
CA VAL A 20 -6.07 17.19 -2.87
C VAL A 20 -5.09 16.27 -2.13
N TYR A 21 -3.79 16.55 -2.17
CA TYR A 21 -2.77 15.78 -1.46
C TYR A 21 -2.59 16.30 -0.04
N ILE A 22 -3.10 15.55 0.92
CA ILE A 22 -3.06 15.88 2.35
C ILE A 22 -1.86 15.16 2.98
N PRO A 23 -0.82 15.88 3.40
CA PRO A 23 0.31 15.27 4.10
C PRO A 23 -0.12 14.72 5.47
N VAL A 24 0.15 13.45 5.73
CA VAL A 24 -0.10 12.82 7.03
C VAL A 24 1.19 12.24 7.58
N GLN A 25 1.60 12.75 8.74
CA GLN A 25 2.73 12.23 9.48
C GLN A 25 2.32 11.00 10.28
N VAL A 26 3.10 9.92 10.13
CA VAL A 26 2.87 8.65 10.81
C VAL A 26 3.57 8.52 12.15
N GLY A 27 2.96 7.70 13.02
CA GLY A 27 3.57 7.20 14.24
C GLY A 27 3.53 8.21 15.37
N GLU A 28 4.17 7.86 16.48
CA GLU A 28 4.05 8.60 17.74
C GLU A 28 5.24 9.53 18.02
N ASN A 29 6.04 9.86 17.01
CA ASN A 29 7.16 10.77 17.18
C ASN A 29 6.66 12.14 17.72
N THR A 30 7.35 12.67 18.73
CA THR A 30 7.04 13.95 19.38
C THR A 30 7.20 15.15 18.46
N GLU A 31 8.05 15.05 17.42
CA GLU A 31 8.19 16.10 16.41
C GLU A 31 6.89 16.19 15.58
N ASN A 32 6.37 17.40 15.39
CA ASN A 32 5.24 17.67 14.50
C ASN A 32 5.69 18.44 13.27
N PHE A 33 5.57 17.84 12.09
CA PHE A 33 5.90 18.50 10.83
C PHE A 33 4.85 19.58 10.54
N LYS A 34 5.31 20.82 10.34
CA LYS A 34 4.42 21.95 10.04
C LYS A 34 3.62 21.67 8.76
N GLY A 35 2.30 21.80 8.86
CA GLY A 35 1.38 21.59 7.75
C GLY A 35 1.01 20.14 7.47
N PHE A 36 1.45 19.19 8.30
CA PHE A 36 1.06 17.78 8.21
C PHE A 36 -0.02 17.50 9.25
N GLU A 37 -1.02 16.72 8.82
CA GLU A 37 -1.93 16.05 9.74
C GLU A 37 -1.20 14.93 10.49
N ARG A 38 -1.80 14.45 11.57
CA ARG A 38 -1.21 13.42 12.42
C ARG A 38 -2.13 12.21 12.53
N ASP A 39 -1.61 11.02 12.22
CA ASP A 39 -2.36 9.77 12.34
C ASP A 39 -2.58 9.31 13.78
N ASN A 40 -1.95 9.97 14.78
CA ASN A 40 -2.16 9.74 16.21
C ASN A 40 -3.27 10.62 16.84
N THR A 41 -4.13 11.21 16.02
CA THR A 41 -5.27 12.04 16.48
C THR A 41 -6.60 11.31 16.29
N GLY A 42 -7.64 11.70 17.02
CA GLY A 42 -8.96 11.07 16.92
C GLY A 42 -8.93 9.56 17.17
N VAL A 43 -9.75 8.81 16.43
CA VAL A 43 -9.75 7.34 16.51
C VAL A 43 -8.60 6.80 15.67
N ASN A 44 -7.63 6.13 16.29
CA ASN A 44 -6.40 5.74 15.61
C ASN A 44 -5.74 4.48 16.13
N ILE A 45 -4.73 4.03 15.39
CA ILE A 45 -3.82 2.92 15.73
C ILE A 45 -2.35 3.31 15.47
N SER A 46 -2.00 4.58 15.63
CA SER A 46 -0.67 5.11 15.28
C SER A 46 0.48 4.36 15.98
N ALA A 47 0.27 3.93 17.24
CA ALA A 47 1.23 3.11 18.00
C ALA A 47 1.63 1.82 17.25
N LYS A 48 0.78 1.32 16.34
CA LYS A 48 1.03 0.11 15.55
C LYS A 48 1.83 0.38 14.26
N ASN A 49 2.22 1.63 13.98
CA ASN A 49 2.94 2.00 12.76
C ASN A 49 4.22 1.18 12.49
N PRO A 50 5.02 0.77 13.50
CA PRO A 50 6.17 -0.11 13.26
C PRO A 50 5.82 -1.41 12.53
N ASN A 51 4.60 -1.92 12.71
CA ASN A 51 4.17 -3.22 12.17
C ASN A 51 3.16 -3.06 11.02
N TYR A 52 2.25 -2.09 11.13
CA TYR A 52 1.18 -1.82 10.17
C TYR A 52 1.56 -0.80 9.09
N CYS A 53 2.70 -0.11 9.24
CA CYS A 53 3.20 0.85 8.26
C CYS A 53 2.13 1.90 7.87
N GLU A 54 1.97 2.18 6.58
CA GLU A 54 0.98 3.11 6.02
C GLU A 54 -0.47 2.81 6.38
N LEU A 55 -0.80 1.57 6.79
CA LEU A 55 -2.16 1.20 7.14
C LEU A 55 -2.68 1.96 8.36
N THR A 56 -1.79 2.50 9.21
CA THR A 56 -2.23 3.37 10.32
C THR A 56 -2.89 4.65 9.82
N VAL A 57 -2.39 5.23 8.72
CA VAL A 57 -3.02 6.38 8.04
C VAL A 57 -4.29 5.95 7.34
N GLN A 58 -4.32 4.78 6.70
CA GLN A 58 -5.53 4.26 6.06
C GLN A 58 -6.67 4.11 7.08
N TYR A 59 -6.38 3.51 8.24
CA TYR A 59 -7.33 3.39 9.35
C TYR A 59 -7.78 4.75 9.87
N TRP A 60 -6.83 5.66 10.11
CA TRP A 60 -7.13 7.00 10.59
C TRP A 60 -8.01 7.77 9.61
N ALA A 61 -7.73 7.69 8.31
CA ALA A 61 -8.52 8.32 7.27
C ALA A 61 -9.95 7.75 7.21
N TRP A 62 -10.09 6.43 7.31
CA TRP A 62 -11.40 5.78 7.37
C TRP A 62 -12.24 6.29 8.56
N LYS A 63 -11.63 6.45 9.73
CA LYS A 63 -12.35 6.84 10.95
C LYS A 63 -12.61 8.33 11.10
N ASN A 64 -11.73 9.18 10.58
CA ASN A 64 -11.71 10.60 10.94
C ASN A 64 -11.98 11.53 9.75
N ARG A 65 -12.00 11.03 8.51
CA ARG A 65 -12.11 11.88 7.31
C ARG A 65 -13.38 11.59 6.53
N VAL A 66 -14.05 12.68 6.13
CA VAL A 66 -15.26 12.67 5.29
C VAL A 66 -14.90 13.30 3.95
N ALA A 67 -14.89 12.50 2.89
CA ALA A 67 -14.60 12.89 1.52
C ALA A 67 -15.36 11.96 0.56
N ASP A 68 -15.64 12.40 -0.66
CA ASP A 68 -16.30 11.57 -1.69
C ASP A 68 -15.29 10.59 -2.32
N VAL A 69 -14.02 11.00 -2.41
CA VAL A 69 -12.90 10.21 -2.90
C VAL A 69 -11.78 10.23 -1.86
N LYS A 70 -11.29 9.05 -1.51
CA LYS A 70 -10.20 8.84 -0.56
C LYS A 70 -9.05 8.12 -1.25
N GLY A 71 -7.82 8.53 -0.96
CA GLY A 71 -6.64 7.84 -1.49
C GLY A 71 -5.51 7.74 -0.49
N LEU A 72 -4.65 6.75 -0.68
CA LEU A 72 -3.45 6.52 0.11
C LEU A 72 -2.25 6.44 -0.84
N VAL A 73 -1.26 7.30 -0.62
CA VAL A 73 0.01 7.30 -1.35
C VAL A 73 1.17 7.49 -0.37
N HIS A 74 2.39 7.29 -0.83
CA HIS A 74 3.57 7.50 0.02
C HIS A 74 4.26 8.82 -0.30
N TYR A 75 4.99 9.37 0.67
CA TYR A 75 5.77 10.61 0.51
C TYR A 75 6.76 10.63 -0.67
N ARG A 76 7.14 9.44 -1.17
CA ARG A 76 8.10 9.25 -2.28
C ARG A 76 7.57 8.45 -3.45
N ARG A 77 6.26 8.13 -3.47
CA ARG A 77 5.62 7.36 -4.55
C ARG A 77 4.23 7.92 -4.81
N TYR A 78 4.01 8.39 -6.03
CA TYR A 78 2.76 9.03 -6.44
C TYR A 78 2.27 8.40 -7.75
N PHE A 79 0.97 8.43 -8.00
CA PHE A 79 0.44 8.10 -9.32
C PHE A 79 0.89 9.13 -10.36
N SER A 80 1.20 8.66 -11.57
CA SER A 80 1.56 9.51 -12.71
C SER A 80 0.31 10.07 -13.37
N ASN A 81 0.36 11.32 -13.82
CA ASN A 81 -0.64 11.95 -14.68
C ASN A 81 -0.52 11.52 -16.16
N GLY A 82 0.19 10.44 -16.43
CA GLY A 82 0.49 9.98 -17.79
C GLY A 82 1.43 8.79 -17.78
N LYS A 83 2.54 8.90 -18.52
CA LYS A 83 3.51 7.80 -18.67
C LYS A 83 4.48 7.73 -17.49
N ALA A 84 5.22 6.62 -17.42
CA ALA A 84 6.32 6.48 -16.47
C ALA A 84 7.43 7.50 -16.78
N ALA A 85 7.93 8.19 -15.75
CA ALA A 85 8.91 9.26 -15.88
C ALA A 85 10.34 8.82 -15.48
N PHE A 86 10.89 7.81 -16.16
CA PHE A 86 12.18 7.20 -15.76
C PHE A 86 13.38 8.14 -15.87
N PHE A 87 13.41 9.00 -16.90
CA PHE A 87 14.53 9.90 -17.21
C PHE A 87 14.38 11.31 -16.64
N LYS A 88 13.31 11.57 -15.89
CA LYS A 88 13.05 12.89 -15.28
C LYS A 88 13.74 13.01 -13.92
N THR A 89 14.24 14.21 -13.63
CA THR A 89 14.74 14.59 -12.30
C THR A 89 13.60 14.52 -11.26
N PRO A 90 13.91 14.47 -9.95
CA PRO A 90 12.88 14.52 -8.92
C PRO A 90 11.96 15.75 -9.04
N ALA A 91 12.51 16.92 -9.38
CA ALA A 91 11.73 18.16 -9.52
C ALA A 91 10.75 18.08 -10.69
N GLU A 92 11.18 17.57 -11.85
CA GLU A 92 10.32 17.38 -13.01
C GLU A 92 9.23 16.35 -12.74
N LYS A 93 9.53 15.28 -11.99
CA LYS A 93 8.53 14.28 -11.60
C LYS A 93 7.39 14.84 -10.75
N PHE A 94 7.62 15.89 -9.95
CA PHE A 94 6.54 16.54 -9.21
C PHE A 94 5.48 17.16 -10.13
N ASN A 95 5.88 17.62 -11.31
CA ASN A 95 4.95 18.18 -12.32
C ASN A 95 4.14 17.09 -13.05
N GLU A 96 4.51 15.82 -12.88
CA GLU A 96 3.86 14.67 -13.50
C GLU A 96 2.96 13.91 -12.52
N ILE A 97 2.82 14.40 -11.28
CA ILE A 97 1.94 13.77 -10.29
C ILE A 97 0.50 13.90 -10.76
N LEU A 98 -0.27 12.82 -10.58
CA LEU A 98 -1.67 12.71 -10.98
C LEU A 98 -2.50 13.89 -10.46
N THR A 99 -3.29 14.49 -11.35
CA THR A 99 -4.07 15.69 -11.05
C THR A 99 -5.50 15.37 -10.61
N SER A 100 -6.11 16.29 -9.85
CA SER A 100 -7.50 16.21 -9.40
C SER A 100 -8.48 16.03 -10.57
N ASP A 101 -8.27 16.74 -11.68
CA ASP A 101 -9.11 16.63 -12.87
C ASP A 101 -9.02 15.22 -13.47
N LYS A 102 -7.80 14.66 -13.53
CA LYS A 102 -7.61 13.32 -14.07
C LYS A 102 -8.16 12.24 -13.14
N ILE A 103 -8.05 12.41 -11.82
CA ILE A 103 -8.69 11.53 -10.83
C ILE A 103 -10.20 11.51 -11.06
N THR A 104 -10.81 12.67 -11.19
CA THR A 104 -12.26 12.81 -11.42
C THR A 104 -12.67 12.09 -12.69
N SER A 105 -12.00 12.35 -13.80
CA SER A 105 -12.27 11.68 -15.09
C SER A 105 -12.11 10.16 -15.02
N LEU A 106 -11.11 9.64 -14.31
CA LEU A 106 -10.94 8.19 -14.19
C LEU A 106 -12.03 7.53 -13.34
N LEU A 107 -12.52 8.22 -12.30
CA LEU A 107 -13.55 7.73 -11.40
C LEU A 107 -15.00 7.91 -11.91
N GLU A 108 -15.18 8.57 -13.05
CA GLU A 108 -16.46 8.56 -13.78
C GLU A 108 -16.75 7.16 -14.34
N GLU A 109 -15.73 6.47 -14.83
CA GLU A 109 -15.86 5.14 -15.45
C GLU A 109 -15.42 4.00 -14.53
N ASN A 110 -14.75 4.29 -13.41
CA ASN A 110 -14.18 3.29 -12.51
C ASN A 110 -14.50 3.63 -11.05
N ASP A 111 -14.32 2.66 -10.16
CA ASP A 111 -14.57 2.84 -8.72
C ASP A 111 -13.27 3.10 -7.94
N ALA A 112 -12.13 2.74 -8.54
CA ALA A 112 -10.80 2.93 -7.99
C ALA A 112 -9.71 3.16 -9.05
N ILE A 113 -8.56 3.60 -8.57
CA ILE A 113 -7.30 3.75 -9.30
C ILE A 113 -6.24 3.01 -8.48
N LEU A 114 -5.58 2.05 -9.11
CA LEU A 114 -4.51 1.23 -8.55
C LEU A 114 -3.20 1.44 -9.31
N PRO A 115 -2.05 1.06 -8.72
CA PRO A 115 -0.80 1.07 -9.47
C PRO A 115 -0.85 0.04 -10.60
N HIS A 116 0.04 0.11 -11.58
CA HIS A 116 0.24 -1.06 -12.44
C HIS A 116 0.72 -2.25 -11.62
N LYS A 117 0.17 -3.43 -11.92
CA LYS A 117 0.64 -4.68 -11.32
C LYS A 117 2.12 -4.90 -11.59
N ARG A 118 2.80 -5.43 -10.59
CA ARG A 118 4.15 -5.95 -10.75
C ARG A 118 4.07 -7.38 -11.24
N ASN A 119 4.63 -7.63 -12.43
CA ASN A 119 4.71 -8.98 -12.99
C ASN A 119 5.90 -9.78 -12.42
N TYR A 120 5.63 -11.01 -12.00
CA TYR A 120 6.60 -12.02 -11.61
C TYR A 120 6.81 -13.00 -12.77
N TYR A 121 8.03 -13.10 -13.28
CA TYR A 121 8.32 -13.92 -14.48
C TYR A 121 8.53 -15.40 -14.19
N ILE A 122 8.83 -15.76 -12.93
CA ILE A 122 9.17 -17.13 -12.50
C ILE A 122 8.40 -17.57 -11.25
N GLU A 123 7.81 -16.66 -10.49
CA GLU A 123 7.18 -16.92 -9.19
C GLU A 123 5.67 -16.65 -9.24
N THR A 124 4.94 -17.28 -8.33
CA THR A 124 3.58 -16.85 -7.96
C THR A 124 3.68 -15.80 -6.87
N SER A 125 2.59 -15.07 -6.58
CA SER A 125 2.55 -14.15 -5.45
C SER A 125 2.89 -14.86 -4.13
N TRP A 126 2.44 -16.11 -3.96
CA TRP A 126 2.78 -16.96 -2.80
C TRP A 126 4.28 -17.22 -2.70
N SER A 127 4.89 -17.80 -3.74
CA SER A 127 6.31 -18.16 -3.67
C SER A 127 7.21 -16.92 -3.62
N HIS A 128 6.80 -15.82 -4.25
CA HIS A 128 7.48 -14.54 -4.10
C HIS A 128 7.46 -14.05 -2.64
N TYR A 129 6.30 -14.14 -1.98
CA TYR A 129 6.16 -13.75 -0.57
C TYR A 129 7.02 -14.63 0.33
N GLU A 130 6.98 -15.95 0.18
CA GLU A 130 7.78 -16.91 0.96
C GLU A 130 9.30 -16.65 0.83
N HIS A 131 9.76 -16.29 -0.37
CA HIS A 131 11.15 -15.95 -0.61
C HIS A 131 11.53 -14.58 -0.04
N ALA A 132 10.60 -13.62 -0.04
CA ALA A 132 10.85 -12.25 0.42
C ALA A 132 10.70 -12.07 1.93
N HIS A 133 9.80 -12.82 2.57
CA HIS A 133 9.31 -12.61 3.93
C HIS A 133 9.15 -13.94 4.69
N HIS A 134 8.75 -13.87 5.97
CA HIS A 134 8.28 -15.02 6.73
C HIS A 134 6.85 -15.38 6.30
N ILE A 135 6.64 -16.61 5.80
CA ILE A 135 5.37 -17.03 5.18
C ILE A 135 4.21 -17.15 6.16
N GLU A 136 4.51 -17.41 7.43
CA GLU A 136 3.57 -17.64 8.53
C GLU A 136 2.44 -16.61 8.57
N GLY A 137 2.74 -15.32 8.38
CA GLY A 137 1.72 -14.28 8.39
C GLY A 137 0.68 -14.40 7.28
N LEU A 138 1.08 -14.86 6.10
CA LEU A 138 0.16 -15.06 4.97
C LEU A 138 -0.65 -16.35 5.13
N GLU A 139 -0.06 -17.40 5.70
CA GLU A 139 -0.75 -18.65 6.06
C GLU A 139 -1.85 -18.38 7.09
N VAL A 140 -1.50 -17.68 8.18
CA VAL A 140 -2.47 -17.29 9.21
C VAL A 140 -3.55 -16.36 8.64
N ALA A 141 -3.20 -15.44 7.72
CA ALA A 141 -4.21 -14.62 7.05
C ALA A 141 -5.22 -15.46 6.26
N LYS A 142 -4.77 -16.52 5.56
CA LYS A 142 -5.65 -17.47 4.88
C LYS A 142 -6.58 -18.20 5.87
N GLU A 143 -6.06 -18.63 7.01
CA GLU A 143 -6.87 -19.28 8.06
C GLU A 143 -7.95 -18.34 8.59
N VAL A 144 -7.58 -17.11 8.98
CA VAL A 144 -8.52 -16.09 9.48
C VAL A 144 -9.59 -15.78 8.43
N ILE A 145 -9.22 -15.68 7.15
CA ILE A 145 -10.18 -15.51 6.06
C ILE A 145 -11.10 -16.73 5.95
N GLY A 146 -10.57 -17.95 6.04
CA GLY A 146 -11.37 -19.17 5.97
C GLY A 146 -12.42 -19.29 7.08
N GLU A 147 -12.10 -18.76 8.27
CA GLU A 147 -13.01 -18.74 9.41
C GLU A 147 -14.06 -17.63 9.33
N ARG A 148 -13.65 -16.42 8.92
CA ARG A 148 -14.49 -15.21 9.02
C ARG A 148 -15.19 -14.81 7.72
N TYR A 149 -14.54 -15.09 6.60
CA TYR A 149 -14.98 -14.73 5.25
C TYR A 149 -14.71 -15.91 4.29
N PRO A 150 -15.26 -17.11 4.56
CA PRO A 150 -14.98 -18.31 3.75
C PRO A 150 -15.25 -18.10 2.26
N GLU A 151 -16.17 -17.22 1.91
CA GLU A 151 -16.49 -16.84 0.53
C GLU A 151 -15.35 -16.12 -0.21
N TYR A 152 -14.33 -15.62 0.49
CA TYR A 152 -13.12 -14.99 -0.09
C TYR A 152 -12.02 -16.00 -0.40
N ILE A 153 -12.10 -17.24 0.10
CA ILE A 153 -11.05 -18.25 -0.13
C ILE A 153 -10.80 -18.52 -1.62
N PRO A 154 -11.80 -18.65 -2.50
CA PRO A 154 -11.55 -18.83 -3.93
C PRO A 154 -10.73 -17.69 -4.54
N SER A 155 -11.04 -16.43 -4.20
CA SER A 155 -10.29 -15.26 -4.66
C SER A 155 -8.90 -15.18 -4.03
N PHE A 156 -8.75 -15.60 -2.77
CA PHE A 156 -7.45 -15.72 -2.12
C PHE A 156 -6.56 -16.70 -2.88
N GLU A 157 -7.03 -17.93 -3.09
CA GLU A 157 -6.31 -18.98 -3.82
C GLU A 157 -5.94 -18.53 -5.23
N GLU A 158 -6.86 -17.88 -5.93
CA GLU A 158 -6.58 -17.33 -7.24
C GLU A 158 -5.43 -16.30 -7.19
N VAL A 159 -5.53 -15.29 -6.32
CA VAL A 159 -4.56 -14.19 -6.23
C VAL A 159 -3.18 -14.67 -5.82
N VAL A 160 -3.07 -15.60 -4.86
CA VAL A 160 -1.77 -16.09 -4.41
C VAL A 160 -1.08 -16.98 -5.45
N ASN A 161 -1.84 -17.59 -6.36
CA ASN A 161 -1.33 -18.39 -7.48
C ASN A 161 -1.06 -17.56 -8.76
N ARG A 162 -1.53 -16.32 -8.83
CA ARG A 162 -1.18 -15.39 -9.93
C ARG A 162 0.30 -15.01 -9.89
N ARG A 163 0.76 -14.46 -11.00
CA ARG A 163 2.15 -13.98 -11.18
C ARG A 163 2.19 -12.47 -11.35
N ALA A 164 1.21 -11.77 -10.80
CA ALA A 164 1.09 -10.34 -10.86
C ALA A 164 0.33 -9.85 -9.63
N VAL A 165 0.79 -8.78 -9.00
CA VAL A 165 0.19 -8.20 -7.78
C VAL A 165 0.29 -6.69 -7.77
N HIS A 166 -0.71 -6.02 -7.20
CA HIS A 166 -0.61 -4.60 -6.87
C HIS A 166 0.25 -4.37 -5.62
N MET A 167 1.41 -3.74 -5.80
CA MET A 167 2.32 -3.45 -4.70
C MET A 167 1.99 -2.12 -4.01
N PHE A 168 2.56 -1.93 -2.82
CA PHE A 168 2.66 -0.65 -2.08
C PHE A 168 1.44 -0.20 -1.29
N ASN A 169 0.35 -0.97 -1.22
CA ASN A 169 -0.90 -0.54 -0.55
C ASN A 169 -1.40 0.85 -1.03
N MET A 170 -1.09 1.25 -2.26
CA MET A 170 -1.50 2.53 -2.83
C MET A 170 -2.83 2.36 -3.56
N MET A 171 -3.78 3.26 -3.29
CA MET A 171 -5.07 3.30 -3.98
C MET A 171 -5.64 4.72 -3.96
N ILE A 172 -6.46 5.08 -4.95
CA ILE A 172 -7.39 6.21 -4.89
C ILE A 172 -8.76 5.67 -5.28
N ALA A 173 -9.79 5.83 -4.46
CA ALA A 173 -11.09 5.23 -4.74
C ALA A 173 -12.24 6.09 -4.24
N LYS A 174 -13.44 5.82 -4.76
CA LYS A 174 -14.68 6.31 -4.15
C LYS A 174 -14.71 5.93 -2.67
N SER A 175 -15.23 6.80 -1.81
CA SER A 175 -15.16 6.61 -0.35
C SER A 175 -15.75 5.29 0.10
N GLU A 176 -16.85 4.85 -0.53
CA GLU A 176 -17.50 3.56 -0.23
C GLU A 176 -16.57 2.36 -0.44
N VAL A 177 -15.76 2.38 -1.51
CA VAL A 177 -14.77 1.34 -1.83
C VAL A 177 -13.62 1.39 -0.83
N PHE A 178 -13.06 2.57 -0.60
CA PHE A 178 -11.96 2.78 0.35
C PHE A 178 -12.36 2.33 1.75
N ASP A 179 -13.52 2.75 2.23
CA ASP A 179 -13.99 2.48 3.59
C ASP A 179 -14.40 1.01 3.76
N SER A 180 -15.00 0.39 2.74
CA SER A 180 -15.37 -1.04 2.78
C SER A 180 -14.16 -1.95 2.75
N TYR A 181 -13.17 -1.66 1.89
CA TYR A 181 -11.90 -2.37 1.88
C TYR A 181 -11.17 -2.22 3.22
N THR A 182 -11.06 -0.98 3.73
CA THR A 182 -10.38 -0.71 5.00
C THR A 182 -11.05 -1.45 6.14
N LYS A 183 -12.39 -1.43 6.21
CA LYS A 183 -13.13 -2.18 7.22
C LYS A 183 -12.83 -3.68 7.16
N TRP A 184 -12.92 -4.29 5.98
CA TRP A 184 -12.64 -5.72 5.81
C TRP A 184 -11.19 -6.08 6.16
N LEU A 185 -10.22 -5.28 5.73
CA LEU A 185 -8.81 -5.50 6.05
C LEU A 185 -8.57 -5.45 7.57
N PHE A 186 -9.16 -4.47 8.26
CA PHE A 186 -9.04 -4.32 9.72
C PHE A 186 -9.95 -5.23 10.53
N ASP A 187 -10.86 -5.97 9.89
CA ASP A 187 -11.50 -7.12 10.50
C ASP A 187 -10.54 -8.32 10.52
N ILE A 188 -9.65 -8.48 9.53
CA ILE A 188 -8.73 -9.63 9.43
C ILE A 188 -7.43 -9.43 10.20
N LEU A 189 -6.72 -8.32 9.95
CA LEU A 189 -5.35 -8.13 10.45
C LEU A 189 -5.21 -8.23 11.98
N PRO A 190 -6.14 -7.74 12.81
CA PRO A 190 -6.04 -7.90 14.26
C PRO A 190 -6.11 -9.35 14.73
N ASP A 191 -6.77 -10.25 13.98
CA ASP A 191 -6.81 -11.67 14.32
C ASP A 191 -5.52 -12.38 13.86
N VAL A 192 -4.92 -11.94 12.76
CA VAL A 192 -3.57 -12.37 12.37
C VAL A 192 -2.54 -11.93 13.41
N GLU A 193 -2.61 -10.69 13.88
CA GLU A 193 -1.72 -10.12 14.91
C GLU A 193 -1.75 -10.91 16.22
N LYS A 194 -2.89 -11.50 16.59
CA LYS A 194 -3.00 -12.34 17.80
C LYS A 194 -2.37 -13.72 17.65
N ARG A 195 -2.19 -14.19 16.41
CA ARG A 195 -1.80 -15.57 16.09
C ARG A 195 -0.34 -15.69 15.65
N VAL A 196 0.29 -14.59 15.25
CA VAL A 196 1.69 -14.57 14.78
C VAL A 196 2.57 -13.87 15.81
N ASP A 197 3.57 -14.58 16.32
CA ASP A 197 4.59 -13.98 17.18
C ASP A 197 5.72 -13.36 16.36
N ILE A 198 5.87 -12.04 16.48
CA ILE A 198 6.89 -11.26 15.78
C ILE A 198 7.99 -10.73 16.71
N SER A 199 8.08 -11.19 17.98
CA SER A 199 9.05 -10.65 18.95
C SER A 199 10.49 -10.77 18.44
N GLU A 200 10.81 -11.92 17.85
CA GLU A 200 12.13 -12.29 17.33
C GLU A 200 12.35 -11.87 15.87
N TYR A 201 11.35 -11.24 15.23
CA TYR A 201 11.50 -10.77 13.87
C TYR A 201 12.41 -9.53 13.82
N SER A 202 13.13 -9.38 12.70
CA SER A 202 13.88 -8.15 12.44
C SER A 202 12.93 -6.95 12.31
N ASP A 203 13.44 -5.72 12.49
CA ASP A 203 12.62 -4.51 12.31
C ASP A 203 11.96 -4.43 10.93
N TYR A 204 12.59 -5.01 9.91
CA TYR A 204 12.01 -5.09 8.57
C TYR A 204 10.87 -6.11 8.49
N GLU A 205 11.06 -7.31 9.04
CA GLU A 205 10.05 -8.37 9.01
C GLU A 205 8.87 -8.09 9.97
N LYS A 206 9.06 -7.28 11.02
CA LYS A 206 7.97 -6.80 11.89
C LYS A 206 6.88 -6.03 11.14
N ARG A 207 7.18 -5.57 9.92
CA ARG A 207 6.24 -4.90 9.00
C ARG A 207 5.26 -5.85 8.30
N ILE A 208 5.16 -7.08 8.79
CA ILE A 208 4.39 -8.19 8.21
C ILE A 208 2.97 -7.81 7.81
N PHE A 209 2.25 -7.01 8.61
CA PHE A 209 0.86 -6.64 8.30
C PHE A 209 0.75 -5.72 7.08
N GLY A 210 1.76 -4.86 6.87
CA GLY A 210 1.88 -4.08 5.65
C GLY A 210 2.20 -4.94 4.43
N PHE A 211 2.94 -6.04 4.58
CA PHE A 211 3.25 -6.95 3.47
C PHE A 211 2.05 -7.83 3.12
N ILE A 212 1.35 -8.38 4.12
CA ILE A 212 0.15 -9.18 3.91
C ILE A 212 -0.92 -8.34 3.20
N SER A 213 -1.11 -7.08 3.61
CA SER A 213 -2.14 -6.22 3.02
C SER A 213 -1.94 -5.95 1.52
N GLU A 214 -0.70 -6.00 1.01
CA GLU A 214 -0.44 -5.83 -0.43
C GLU A 214 -1.12 -6.96 -1.23
N ILE A 215 -1.12 -8.19 -0.70
CA ILE A 215 -1.82 -9.33 -1.32
C ILE A 215 -3.32 -9.22 -1.07
N LEU A 216 -3.73 -8.89 0.16
CA LEU A 216 -5.15 -8.84 0.54
C LEU A 216 -5.93 -7.75 -0.21
N LEU A 217 -5.26 -6.69 -0.68
CA LEU A 217 -5.86 -5.71 -1.58
C LEU A 217 -6.43 -6.40 -2.83
N ASP A 218 -5.62 -7.21 -3.51
CA ASP A 218 -6.03 -7.92 -4.73
C ASP A 218 -7.11 -8.95 -4.44
N VAL A 219 -7.03 -9.65 -3.30
CA VAL A 219 -8.07 -10.60 -2.87
C VAL A 219 -9.41 -9.90 -2.72
N TRP A 220 -9.44 -8.74 -2.08
CA TRP A 220 -10.68 -8.00 -1.87
C TRP A 220 -11.24 -7.43 -3.17
N PHE A 221 -10.39 -6.84 -4.01
CA PHE A 221 -10.79 -6.31 -5.31
C PHE A 221 -11.33 -7.39 -6.24
N GLU A 222 -10.68 -8.55 -6.27
CA GLU A 222 -11.14 -9.70 -7.05
C GLU A 222 -12.47 -10.23 -6.53
N LYS A 223 -12.61 -10.45 -5.22
CA LYS A 223 -13.86 -10.97 -4.67
C LYS A 223 -15.05 -10.05 -4.93
N ASN A 224 -14.85 -8.75 -4.82
CA ASN A 224 -15.91 -7.74 -4.92
C ASN A 224 -16.08 -7.20 -6.34
N GLN A 225 -15.28 -7.68 -7.31
CA GLN A 225 -15.36 -7.30 -8.72
C GLN A 225 -15.32 -5.78 -8.92
N ILE A 226 -14.46 -5.11 -8.15
CA ILE A 226 -14.33 -3.65 -8.17
C ILE A 226 -13.70 -3.23 -9.49
N LYS A 227 -14.31 -2.28 -10.19
CA LYS A 227 -13.76 -1.74 -11.43
C LYS A 227 -12.67 -0.73 -11.13
N TYR A 228 -11.48 -0.90 -11.70
CA TYR A 228 -10.36 0.02 -11.47
C TYR A 228 -9.62 0.38 -12.76
N ALA A 229 -9.04 1.58 -12.75
CA ALA A 229 -7.99 1.97 -13.69
C ALA A 229 -6.60 1.70 -13.07
N GLU A 230 -5.62 1.32 -13.89
CA GLU A 230 -4.23 1.22 -13.44
C GLU A 230 -3.38 2.37 -13.98
N LEU A 231 -2.52 2.93 -13.14
CA LEU A 231 -1.58 3.99 -13.54
C LEU A 231 -0.12 3.67 -13.14
N PRO A 232 0.87 4.20 -13.88
CA PRO A 232 2.26 4.13 -13.48
C PRO A 232 2.52 4.87 -12.16
N VAL A 233 3.43 4.33 -11.35
CA VAL A 233 3.90 4.99 -10.12
C VAL A 233 5.20 5.75 -10.37
N LEU A 234 5.21 7.02 -10.01
CA LEU A 234 6.38 7.89 -9.98
C LEU A 234 7.15 7.68 -8.70
N PHE A 235 8.45 7.39 -8.82
CA PHE A 235 9.35 7.31 -7.66
C PHE A 235 10.17 8.60 -7.52
N ILE A 236 9.97 9.28 -6.40
CA ILE A 236 10.65 10.53 -6.05
C ILE A 236 11.91 10.19 -5.22
N GLY A 237 13.05 10.76 -5.62
CA GLY A 237 14.36 10.51 -4.99
C GLY A 237 15.26 9.53 -5.75
N LYS A 238 16.51 9.39 -5.29
CA LYS A 238 17.52 8.55 -5.94
C LYS A 238 17.16 7.07 -5.81
N GLN A 239 16.92 6.40 -6.94
CA GLN A 239 16.86 4.94 -7.00
C GLN A 239 18.24 4.40 -7.41
N ASN A 240 18.89 3.66 -6.52
CA ASN A 240 20.16 3.00 -6.86
C ASN A 240 19.88 1.71 -7.65
N TRP A 241 19.61 1.87 -8.95
CA TRP A 241 19.27 0.79 -9.87
C TRP A 241 20.37 -0.27 -10.00
N VAL A 242 21.64 0.15 -9.97
CA VAL A 242 22.79 -0.77 -10.01
C VAL A 242 22.76 -1.74 -8.82
N ARG A 243 22.54 -1.21 -7.60
CA ARG A 243 22.40 -2.04 -6.40
C ARG A 243 21.18 -2.95 -6.47
N LYS A 244 20.03 -2.46 -6.97
CA LYS A 244 18.81 -3.28 -7.11
C LYS A 244 19.00 -4.45 -8.08
N ILE A 245 19.63 -4.20 -9.22
CA ILE A 245 19.91 -5.22 -10.23
C ILE A 245 20.92 -6.24 -9.68
N GLY A 246 22.00 -5.78 -9.03
CA GLY A 246 22.98 -6.67 -8.39
C GLY A 246 22.35 -7.56 -7.31
N LEU A 247 21.53 -6.99 -6.42
CA LEU A 247 20.80 -7.75 -5.40
C LEU A 247 19.78 -8.73 -6.01
N PHE A 248 19.12 -8.37 -7.11
CA PHE A 248 18.21 -9.27 -7.81
C PHE A 248 18.94 -10.52 -8.32
N PHE A 249 20.10 -10.36 -8.97
CA PHE A 249 20.91 -11.50 -9.42
C PHE A 249 21.43 -12.35 -8.26
N LEU A 250 21.93 -11.72 -7.18
CA LEU A 250 22.43 -12.45 -6.01
C LEU A 250 21.34 -13.26 -5.31
N ARG A 251 20.09 -12.76 -5.22
CA ARG A 251 18.95 -13.52 -4.70
C ARG A 251 18.61 -14.71 -5.59
N LYS A 252 18.60 -14.52 -6.91
CA LYS A 252 18.30 -15.60 -7.87
C LYS A 252 19.34 -16.72 -7.82
N MET A 253 20.57 -16.42 -7.43
CA MET A 253 21.65 -17.41 -7.26
C MET A 253 21.71 -18.02 -5.85
N GLY A 254 20.81 -17.66 -4.93
CA GLY A 254 20.85 -18.12 -3.54
C GLY A 254 22.02 -17.56 -2.70
N LEU A 255 22.71 -16.54 -3.23
CA LEU A 255 23.94 -15.97 -2.64
C LEU A 255 23.69 -14.74 -1.75
N SER A 256 22.44 -14.29 -1.65
CA SER A 256 22.01 -13.23 -0.74
C SER A 256 21.03 -13.79 0.27
N LYS A 257 21.32 -13.59 1.57
CA LYS A 257 20.30 -13.78 2.62
C LYS A 257 19.12 -12.83 2.38
N LYS A 258 17.94 -13.21 2.90
CA LYS A 258 16.70 -12.41 2.89
C LYS A 258 17.02 -10.95 3.22
N ALA A 259 16.38 -10.00 2.55
CA ALA A 259 16.65 -8.59 2.77
C ALA A 259 16.34 -8.25 4.23
N VAL A 260 17.38 -7.81 4.97
CA VAL A 260 17.21 -7.00 6.18
C VAL A 260 16.81 -5.59 5.76
#